data_AF-A0A927G333-F1
#
_entry.id   AF-A0A927G333-F1
#
_cell.length_a   1.000
_cell.length_b   1.000
_cell.length_c   1.000
_cell.angle_alpha   90.00
_cell.angle_beta   90.00
_cell.angle_gamma   90.00
#
_symmetry.space_group_name_H-M   'P 1'
#
loop_
_entity.id
_entity.type
_entity.pdbx_description
1 polymer ?
#
loop_
_entity_poly.entity_id
_entity_poly.type
_entity_poly.pdbx_seq_one_letter_code
_entity_poly.pdbx_strand_id
1 'polypeptide(L)'
;MKLLLKYPFVLLLLLVVMVGCKQAGTEDPKEPTPEETTQVEVEEVDPAKEEPEETEPVEEPEVVEVEPLPSTYEELASQPIGEHVDFAAVNNDELTVETFKDLPDISNTPSEQQMDLYYRELLRMVQKEFKGPEELMKRLRFDLMGSPDIEDSRYQFKENLNVEIILDASGSMAAQAGGKVKMDAAKDSIISFVDQLPEDAKVSLRIYGHKGTGNNADKALSCKSSELVYPMTSYNQANFQDALNKVKPAGWTPIELAINEAKKDLEKFDGASNTNIIYLVSDGVSTCDDDPVKAAKELYDSNISPIINVIGFDVDSEGQNQLIKIAEATDGIYQKVNDESELKNELNKINELAEAWESWKKQSEQQLEYKKVNNNLDIFVYIGGESYNATFEKLEIENILYTLKRNDVMDGDALNYLLDRNRTYHAWITEEIEKFKVELQNLNEKSYSEAKKALDEKYQSNTLD
;
A
#
# COMPACT_ATOMS: atom_id res chain seq x y z
N MET A 1 -20.83 -3.71 -44.33
CA MET A 1 -21.68 -4.91 -44.51
C MET A 1 -21.66 -5.67 -43.18
N LYS A 2 -22.49 -5.24 -42.21
CA LYS A 2 -23.72 -5.93 -41.75
C LYS A 2 -23.48 -7.38 -41.31
N LEU A 3 -23.60 -7.64 -40.00
CA LEU A 3 -24.48 -8.64 -39.35
C LEU A 3 -24.35 -8.43 -37.82
N LEU A 4 -25.30 -7.76 -37.15
CA LEU A 4 -26.55 -8.27 -36.54
C LEU A 4 -26.29 -9.02 -35.21
N LEU A 5 -26.49 -8.44 -34.02
CA LEU A 5 -27.73 -7.97 -33.36
C LEU A 5 -28.70 -9.12 -33.01
N LYS A 6 -28.67 -9.58 -31.75
CA LYS A 6 -29.71 -10.30 -30.98
C LYS A 6 -29.42 -9.95 -29.50
N TYR A 7 -30.22 -9.17 -28.77
CA TYR A 7 -31.50 -9.53 -28.17
C TYR A 7 -32.30 -8.25 -27.83
N PRO A 8 -33.60 -8.16 -28.17
CA PRO A 8 -34.48 -7.10 -27.70
C PRO A 8 -35.44 -7.57 -26.59
N PHE A 9 -35.96 -6.59 -25.84
CA PHE A 9 -37.28 -6.59 -25.19
C PHE A 9 -37.50 -7.43 -23.92
N VAL A 10 -37.41 -6.79 -22.75
CA VAL A 10 -38.46 -6.86 -21.70
C VAL A 10 -38.59 -5.47 -21.06
N LEU A 11 -39.68 -4.79 -21.38
CA LEU A 11 -40.15 -3.56 -20.74
C LEU A 11 -41.54 -3.89 -20.21
N LEU A 12 -41.75 -3.98 -18.89
CA LEU A 12 -43.08 -3.76 -18.29
C LEU A 12 -43.07 -3.67 -16.75
N LEU A 13 -43.63 -2.54 -16.29
CA LEU A 13 -44.46 -2.31 -15.10
C LEU A 13 -44.00 -2.80 -13.71
N LEU A 14 -43.82 -1.82 -12.80
CA LEU A 14 -44.63 -1.76 -11.57
C LEU A 14 -44.71 -0.31 -11.06
N LEU A 15 -45.81 0.34 -11.43
CA LEU A 15 -46.32 1.60 -10.90
C LEU A 15 -47.79 1.32 -10.51
N VAL A 16 -48.09 1.26 -9.22
CA VAL A 16 -49.45 1.23 -8.64
C VAL A 16 -49.36 2.07 -7.35
N VAL A 17 -49.66 3.38 -7.40
CA VAL A 17 -50.96 4.08 -7.25
C VAL A 17 -51.44 4.19 -5.80
N MET A 18 -51.58 5.46 -5.40
CA MET A 18 -52.12 6.00 -4.15
C MET A 18 -53.63 5.78 -3.96
N VAL A 19 -54.05 5.69 -2.69
CA VAL A 19 -55.27 6.27 -2.10
C VAL A 19 -54.95 6.46 -0.59
N GLY A 20 -55.05 7.58 0.11
CA GLY A 20 -55.80 8.82 -0.07
C GLY A 20 -56.97 8.87 0.94
N CYS A 21 -56.86 9.62 2.04
CA CYS A 21 -58.00 10.33 2.66
C CYS A 21 -57.55 11.38 3.68
N LYS A 22 -58.28 12.49 3.67
CA LYS A 22 -58.02 13.82 4.25
C LYS A 22 -59.17 14.19 5.22
N GLN A 23 -58.93 15.23 6.03
CA GLN A 23 -59.85 16.08 6.82
C GLN A 23 -60.24 15.60 8.23
N ALA A 24 -60.57 16.46 9.21
CA ALA A 24 -60.28 17.86 9.60
C ALA A 24 -61.22 18.19 10.79
N GLY A 25 -60.78 19.05 11.72
CA GLY A 25 -61.61 19.78 12.72
C GLY A 25 -62.01 19.00 13.99
N THR A 26 -62.22 19.57 15.18
CA THR A 26 -62.07 20.91 15.80
C THR A 26 -62.60 20.76 17.26
N GLU A 27 -62.15 21.65 18.16
CA GLU A 27 -62.77 22.08 19.45
C GLU A 27 -62.66 21.20 20.74
N ASP A 28 -61.79 21.65 21.66
CA ASP A 28 -61.97 22.14 23.07
C ASP A 28 -63.32 21.90 23.83
N PRO A 29 -63.48 22.08 25.19
CA PRO A 29 -62.65 22.83 26.17
C PRO A 29 -62.61 22.35 27.66
N LYS A 30 -61.88 23.13 28.51
CA LYS A 30 -62.13 23.56 29.94
C LYS A 30 -61.23 23.08 31.11
N GLU A 31 -60.40 24.04 31.55
CA GLU A 31 -60.13 24.63 32.91
C GLU A 31 -60.99 24.22 34.15
N PRO A 32 -60.57 24.47 35.43
CA PRO A 32 -60.13 25.80 35.96
C PRO A 32 -59.09 25.90 37.12
N THR A 33 -58.69 27.16 37.37
CA THR A 33 -57.90 27.82 38.46
C THR A 33 -58.62 27.90 39.83
N PRO A 34 -57.97 28.30 40.95
CA PRO A 34 -57.97 29.72 41.46
C PRO A 34 -56.65 30.15 42.19
N GLU A 35 -56.12 31.39 42.15
CA GLU A 35 -56.50 32.73 42.70
C GLU A 35 -55.94 33.10 44.11
N GLU A 36 -55.75 34.43 44.32
CA GLU A 36 -55.39 35.24 45.52
C GLU A 36 -53.89 35.46 45.87
N THR A 37 -53.39 36.63 46.32
CA THR A 37 -54.00 37.88 46.84
C THR A 37 -53.05 39.10 46.73
N THR A 38 -53.66 40.29 46.78
CA THR A 38 -53.14 41.67 46.72
C THR A 38 -52.47 42.17 48.01
N GLN A 39 -51.60 43.18 47.94
CA GLN A 39 -51.61 44.35 48.86
C GLN A 39 -50.79 45.54 48.30
N VAL A 40 -51.37 46.74 48.45
CA VAL A 40 -50.83 48.07 48.13
C VAL A 40 -50.81 48.88 49.42
N GLU A 41 -49.78 49.70 49.66
CA GLU A 41 -49.82 50.81 50.61
C GLU A 41 -49.06 52.04 50.06
N VAL A 42 -49.39 53.22 50.56
CA VAL A 42 -49.58 54.51 49.86
C VAL A 42 -48.64 55.61 50.37
N GLU A 43 -48.23 56.51 49.46
CA GLU A 43 -47.82 57.95 49.51
C GLU A 43 -46.89 58.55 50.59
N GLU A 44 -45.96 59.42 50.15
CA GLU A 44 -46.02 60.90 50.39
C GLU A 44 -45.00 61.68 49.50
N VAL A 45 -45.28 62.97 49.24
CA VAL A 45 -44.70 63.84 48.18
C VAL A 45 -44.05 65.15 48.72
N ASP A 46 -42.97 65.59 48.05
CA ASP A 46 -42.36 66.95 47.87
C ASP A 46 -41.52 67.66 48.97
N PRO A 47 -40.64 68.68 48.67
CA PRO A 47 -40.44 69.41 47.40
C PRO A 47 -38.98 69.73 46.92
N ALA A 48 -38.93 70.28 45.69
CA ALA A 48 -37.85 70.72 44.81
C ALA A 48 -36.66 71.58 45.35
N LYS A 49 -35.50 71.48 44.64
CA LYS A 49 -34.50 72.54 44.41
C LYS A 49 -33.62 72.26 43.17
N GLU A 50 -33.31 73.31 42.41
CA GLU A 50 -32.66 73.36 41.08
C GLU A 50 -31.15 72.97 41.05
N GLU A 51 -30.78 72.40 39.88
CA GLU A 51 -29.51 72.15 39.14
C GLU A 51 -28.13 72.64 39.64
N PRO A 52 -27.03 71.93 39.26
CA PRO A 52 -26.32 72.24 37.99
C PRO A 52 -25.93 71.02 37.14
N GLU A 53 -25.79 71.27 35.83
CA GLU A 53 -25.22 70.38 34.79
C GLU A 53 -23.95 69.63 35.25
N GLU A 54 -23.98 68.30 35.19
CA GLU A 54 -22.78 67.47 35.13
C GLU A 54 -22.60 66.96 33.70
N THR A 55 -21.47 67.35 33.12
CA THR A 55 -20.94 66.88 31.84
C THR A 55 -20.91 65.37 31.78
N GLU A 56 -21.51 64.77 30.74
CA GLU A 56 -21.35 63.36 30.44
C GLU A 56 -19.85 63.01 30.29
N PRO A 57 -19.39 61.87 30.84
CA PRO A 57 -18.02 61.43 30.64
C PRO A 57 -17.85 61.11 29.14
N VAL A 58 -16.81 61.69 28.55
CA VAL A 58 -16.29 61.24 27.26
C VAL A 58 -15.87 59.78 27.44
N GLU A 59 -16.61 58.84 26.85
CA GLU A 59 -16.18 57.45 26.77
C GLU A 59 -14.84 57.42 26.04
N GLU A 60 -13.78 56.98 26.74
CA GLU A 60 -12.54 56.59 26.09
C GLU A 60 -12.86 55.48 25.09
N PRO A 61 -12.31 55.52 23.85
CA PRO A 61 -12.64 54.53 22.85
C PRO A 61 -12.29 53.14 23.39
N GLU A 62 -13.27 52.24 23.46
CA GLU A 62 -13.04 50.82 23.74
C GLU A 62 -11.96 50.33 22.78
N VAL A 63 -10.82 49.92 23.34
CA VAL A 63 -9.77 49.26 22.58
C VAL A 63 -10.29 47.87 22.25
N VAL A 64 -10.98 47.75 21.11
CA VAL A 64 -11.46 46.46 20.61
C VAL A 64 -10.23 45.67 20.15
N GLU A 65 -9.84 44.68 20.93
CA GLU A 65 -8.75 43.77 20.58
C GLU A 65 -9.22 42.87 19.42
N VAL A 66 -8.77 43.18 18.21
CA VAL A 66 -9.13 42.41 17.02
C VAL A 66 -8.29 41.14 17.00
N GLU A 67 -8.89 39.98 17.26
CA GLU A 67 -8.26 38.69 17.02
C GLU A 67 -7.64 38.66 15.61
N PRO A 68 -6.35 38.31 15.48
CA PRO A 68 -5.66 38.34 14.21
C PRO A 68 -6.24 37.28 13.26
N LEU A 69 -6.22 37.58 11.96
CA LEU A 69 -6.50 36.59 10.92
C LEU A 69 -5.50 35.43 11.01
N PRO A 70 -5.89 34.21 10.56
CA PRO A 70 -4.98 33.07 10.49
C PRO A 70 -3.65 33.45 9.83
N SER A 71 -2.56 33.10 10.50
CA SER A 71 -1.20 33.34 10.04
C SER A 71 -0.55 32.08 9.46
N THR A 72 -1.15 30.93 9.74
CA THR A 72 -0.78 29.62 9.22
C THR A 72 -1.98 28.92 8.60
N TYR A 73 -1.72 27.99 7.68
CA TYR A 73 -2.78 27.20 7.07
C TYR A 73 -3.45 26.24 8.06
N GLU A 74 -2.71 25.79 9.09
CA GLU A 74 -3.26 24.97 10.18
C GLU A 74 -4.30 25.77 10.99
N GLU A 75 -3.99 27.02 11.32
CA GLU A 75 -4.95 27.94 11.95
C GLU A 75 -6.18 28.17 11.07
N LEU A 76 -5.99 28.30 9.75
CA LEU A 76 -7.08 28.43 8.78
C LEU A 76 -7.98 27.18 8.75
N ALA A 77 -7.37 26.00 8.64
CA ALA A 77 -8.09 24.72 8.61
C ALA A 77 -8.83 24.42 9.92
N SER A 78 -8.41 25.05 11.03
CA SER A 78 -9.09 24.94 12.33
C SER A 78 -10.29 25.88 12.48
N GLN A 79 -10.50 26.82 11.55
CA GLN A 79 -11.61 27.76 11.64
C GLN A 79 -12.96 27.07 11.48
N PRO A 80 -14.00 27.51 12.21
CA PRO A 80 -15.35 27.02 12.01
C PRO A 80 -15.89 27.47 10.65
N ILE A 81 -16.74 26.64 10.05
CA ILE A 81 -17.47 26.98 8.84
C ILE A 81 -18.47 28.10 9.16
N GLY A 82 -18.55 29.10 8.30
CA GLY A 82 -19.46 30.22 8.45
C GLY A 82 -20.93 29.81 8.31
N GLU A 83 -21.82 30.47 9.05
CA GLU A 83 -23.27 30.23 8.97
C GLU A 83 -23.83 30.50 7.57
N HIS A 84 -23.21 31.42 6.86
CA HIS A 84 -23.57 31.86 5.51
C HIS A 84 -22.55 31.40 4.47
N VAL A 85 -21.95 30.21 4.67
CA VAL A 85 -20.90 29.67 3.79
C VAL A 85 -21.31 29.56 2.32
N ASP A 86 -22.58 29.34 1.97
CA ASP A 86 -23.07 29.25 0.59
C ASP A 86 -24.01 30.41 0.24
N PHE A 87 -23.69 31.62 0.69
CA PHE A 87 -24.54 32.77 0.51
C PHE A 87 -24.61 33.22 -0.95
N ALA A 88 -25.71 32.85 -1.61
CA ALA A 88 -25.98 33.20 -2.99
C ALA A 88 -27.09 34.26 -3.09
N ALA A 89 -26.77 35.54 -2.86
CA ALA A 89 -27.71 36.65 -3.10
C ALA A 89 -27.47 37.35 -4.44
N VAL A 90 -27.50 36.58 -5.53
CA VAL A 90 -27.39 37.15 -6.88
C VAL A 90 -28.60 38.06 -7.15
N ASN A 91 -28.34 39.37 -7.27
CA ASN A 91 -29.33 40.42 -7.53
C ASN A 91 -30.38 40.63 -6.42
N ASN A 92 -30.07 40.31 -5.16
CA ASN A 92 -30.96 40.60 -4.03
C ASN A 92 -30.25 41.41 -2.94
N ASP A 93 -30.18 42.72 -3.17
CA ASP A 93 -29.52 43.68 -2.27
C ASP A 93 -30.16 43.71 -0.87
N GLU A 94 -31.48 43.65 -0.79
CA GLU A 94 -32.23 43.69 0.47
C GLU A 94 -31.88 42.48 1.34
N LEU A 95 -31.79 41.29 0.74
CA LEU A 95 -31.38 40.09 1.46
C LEU A 95 -29.95 40.19 1.97
N THR A 96 -29.02 40.72 1.17
CA THR A 96 -27.63 40.91 1.61
C THR A 96 -27.53 41.89 2.76
N VAL A 97 -28.19 43.05 2.67
CA VAL A 97 -28.17 44.05 3.75
C VAL A 97 -28.76 43.48 5.03
N GLU A 98 -29.89 42.76 4.96
CA GLU A 98 -30.53 42.15 6.13
C GLU A 98 -29.68 41.02 6.75
N THR A 99 -29.04 40.20 5.91
CA THR A 99 -28.22 39.06 6.38
C THR A 99 -26.98 39.55 7.13
N PHE A 100 -26.36 40.64 6.66
CA PHE A 100 -25.11 41.17 7.21
C PHE A 100 -25.30 42.44 8.05
N LYS A 101 -26.52 42.69 8.56
CA LYS A 101 -26.86 43.88 9.35
C LYS A 101 -26.15 43.95 10.71
N ASP A 102 -25.75 42.79 11.25
CA ASP A 102 -25.12 42.68 12.57
C ASP A 102 -23.59 42.93 12.52
N LEU A 103 -23.05 43.24 11.33
CA LEU A 103 -21.65 43.67 11.19
C LEU A 103 -21.41 45.02 11.89
N PRO A 104 -20.18 45.28 12.37
CA PRO A 104 -19.82 46.55 13.00
C PRO A 104 -20.18 47.76 12.13
N ASP A 105 -20.63 48.85 12.75
CA ASP A 105 -20.90 50.08 12.01
C ASP A 105 -19.59 50.76 11.58
N ILE A 106 -19.45 51.01 10.28
CA ILE A 106 -18.30 51.67 9.66
C ILE A 106 -18.73 52.87 8.80
N SER A 107 -19.93 53.43 9.00
CA SER A 107 -20.44 54.54 8.19
C SER A 107 -19.74 55.88 8.48
N ASN A 108 -19.07 56.02 9.64
CA ASN A 108 -18.58 57.29 10.17
C ASN A 108 -17.04 57.41 10.13
N THR A 109 -16.44 57.39 8.94
CA THR A 109 -14.97 57.49 8.73
C THR A 109 -14.18 56.55 9.67
N PRO A 110 -14.29 55.23 9.46
CA PRO A 110 -13.78 54.24 10.39
C PRO A 110 -12.24 54.27 10.47
N SER A 111 -11.71 53.96 11.64
CA SER A 111 -10.29 53.65 11.82
C SER A 111 -9.93 52.31 11.16
N GLU A 112 -8.64 52.09 10.89
CA GLU A 112 -8.15 50.81 10.36
C GLU A 112 -8.53 49.62 11.27
N GLN A 113 -8.49 49.79 12.59
CA GLN A 113 -8.90 48.75 13.55
C GLN A 113 -10.38 48.38 13.43
N GLN A 114 -11.26 49.37 13.21
CA GLN A 114 -12.69 49.11 12.98
C GLN A 114 -12.93 48.38 11.66
N MET A 115 -12.14 48.70 10.61
CA MET A 115 -12.24 48.00 9.33
C MET A 115 -11.67 46.57 9.40
N ASP A 116 -10.60 46.34 10.16
CA ASP A 116 -10.06 45.00 10.43
C ASP A 116 -11.08 44.15 11.20
N LEU A 117 -11.72 44.71 12.23
CA LEU A 117 -12.81 44.07 12.97
C LEU A 117 -13.98 43.71 12.04
N TYR A 118 -14.39 44.66 11.21
CA TYR A 118 -15.47 44.47 10.23
C TYR A 118 -15.16 43.31 9.28
N TYR A 119 -13.95 43.32 8.69
CA TYR A 119 -13.52 42.27 7.78
C TYR A 119 -13.50 40.90 8.45
N ARG A 120 -13.00 40.81 9.70
CA ARG A 120 -12.96 39.57 10.46
C ARG A 120 -14.37 39.00 10.70
N GLU A 121 -15.32 39.83 11.14
CA GLU A 121 -16.69 39.36 11.37
C GLU A 121 -17.38 38.92 10.08
N LEU A 122 -17.19 39.67 8.99
CA LEU A 122 -17.69 39.28 7.68
C LEU A 122 -17.11 37.93 7.23
N LEU A 123 -15.78 37.77 7.34
CA LEU A 123 -15.10 36.52 6.99
C LEU A 123 -15.65 35.35 7.82
N ARG A 124 -15.78 35.52 9.15
CA ARG A 124 -16.34 34.49 10.04
C ARG A 124 -17.74 34.03 9.63
N MET A 125 -18.58 34.94 9.12
CA MET A 125 -19.93 34.60 8.68
C MET A 125 -19.95 33.76 7.40
N VAL A 126 -18.98 33.93 6.49
CA VAL A 126 -18.95 33.27 5.18
C VAL A 126 -17.82 32.24 5.01
N GLN A 127 -17.08 31.96 6.10
CA GLN A 127 -15.88 31.14 6.10
C GLN A 127 -16.11 29.77 5.44
N LYS A 128 -15.36 29.46 4.37
CA LYS A 128 -15.34 28.14 3.73
C LYS A 128 -14.52 27.15 4.57
N GLU A 129 -14.81 25.86 4.40
CA GLU A 129 -14.06 24.76 5.02
C GLU A 129 -12.71 24.58 4.30
N PHE A 130 -11.60 24.74 5.02
CA PHE A 130 -10.25 24.37 4.55
C PHE A 130 -9.75 23.16 5.32
N LYS A 131 -9.09 22.20 4.65
CA LYS A 131 -8.74 20.90 5.28
C LYS A 131 -7.28 20.72 5.60
N GLY A 132 -6.40 21.54 4.99
CA GLY A 132 -4.96 21.38 5.11
C GLY A 132 -4.42 20.09 4.45
N PRO A 133 -3.11 20.03 4.15
CA PRO A 133 -2.51 18.92 3.41
C PRO A 133 -2.17 17.69 4.28
N GLU A 134 -2.33 17.76 5.60
CA GLU A 134 -1.71 16.86 6.58
C GLU A 134 -2.13 15.39 6.40
N GLU A 135 -3.44 15.14 6.25
CA GLU A 135 -3.96 13.78 6.07
C GLU A 135 -3.53 13.17 4.73
N LEU A 136 -3.48 13.98 3.67
CA LEU A 136 -3.00 13.54 2.36
C LEU A 136 -1.48 13.27 2.41
N MET A 137 -0.71 14.17 3.02
CA MET A 137 0.73 13.95 3.25
C MET A 137 0.99 12.69 4.08
N LYS A 138 0.22 12.46 5.13
CA LYS A 138 0.34 11.26 5.98
C LYS A 138 0.04 9.99 5.18
N ARG A 139 -0.97 9.99 4.33
CA ARG A 139 -1.28 8.86 3.42
C ARG A 139 -0.11 8.60 2.47
N LEU A 140 0.38 9.63 1.78
CA LEU A 140 1.52 9.52 0.86
C LEU A 140 2.82 9.08 1.57
N ARG A 141 3.01 9.50 2.84
CA ARG A 141 4.12 9.05 3.71
C ARG A 141 3.93 7.63 4.23
N PHE A 142 2.70 7.18 4.46
CA PHE A 142 2.44 5.79 4.81
C PHE A 142 2.75 4.88 3.63
N ASP A 143 2.40 5.32 2.41
CA ASP A 143 2.77 4.64 1.18
C ASP A 143 4.29 4.59 0.93
N LEU A 144 5.05 5.54 1.49
CA LEU A 144 6.52 5.53 1.54
C LEU A 144 7.11 4.50 2.52
N MET A 145 6.35 4.10 3.55
CA MET A 145 6.84 3.24 4.64
C MET A 145 6.37 1.79 4.53
N GLY A 146 5.41 1.47 3.66
CA GLY A 146 4.93 0.09 3.55
C GLY A 146 4.07 -0.22 2.33
N SER A 147 4.59 -1.09 1.48
CA SER A 147 3.79 -2.17 0.89
C SER A 147 4.56 -3.50 0.99
N PRO A 148 4.47 -4.20 2.14
CA PRO A 148 4.81 -5.62 2.26
C PRO A 148 3.53 -6.46 2.23
N ASP A 149 2.62 -6.25 1.28
CA ASP A 149 1.46 -7.13 1.11
C ASP A 149 1.71 -8.08 -0.06
N ILE A 150 2.42 -9.16 0.25
CA ILE A 150 2.28 -10.44 -0.44
C ILE A 150 2.12 -11.51 0.65
N GLU A 151 0.85 -11.81 0.97
CA GLU A 151 0.42 -12.97 1.76
C GLU A 151 0.67 -14.27 0.98
N ASP A 152 1.89 -14.80 1.05
CA ASP A 152 2.17 -16.24 1.16
C ASP A 152 3.65 -16.39 1.58
N SER A 153 3.90 -16.76 2.84
CA SER A 153 5.26 -16.90 3.40
C SER A 153 6.09 -18.02 2.76
N ARG A 154 5.48 -18.83 1.90
CA ARG A 154 6.14 -19.98 1.22
C ARG A 154 6.82 -19.61 -0.09
N TYR A 155 6.56 -18.42 -0.62
CA TYR A 155 7.13 -17.93 -1.89
C TYR A 155 7.79 -16.55 -1.73
N GLN A 156 8.36 -16.27 -0.56
CA GLN A 156 9.26 -15.14 -0.38
C GLN A 156 10.62 -15.48 -1.01
N PHE A 157 10.68 -15.46 -2.34
CA PHE A 157 11.95 -15.53 -3.05
C PHE A 157 12.82 -14.33 -2.64
N LYS A 158 13.93 -14.65 -1.98
CA LYS A 158 14.99 -13.73 -1.54
C LYS A 158 15.99 -13.52 -2.66
N GLU A 159 16.73 -12.42 -2.54
CA GLU A 159 17.60 -11.76 -3.52
C GLU A 159 18.57 -12.63 -4.34
N ASN A 160 18.83 -13.89 -4.01
CA ASN A 160 19.74 -14.78 -4.74
C ASN A 160 19.12 -16.17 -4.88
N LEU A 161 18.98 -16.71 -6.09
CA LEU A 161 18.55 -18.10 -6.31
C LEU A 161 19.78 -19.02 -6.42
N ASN A 162 19.96 -19.90 -5.44
CA ASN A 162 20.97 -20.93 -5.47
C ASN A 162 20.30 -22.30 -5.55
N VAL A 163 20.63 -23.06 -6.59
CA VAL A 163 20.09 -24.39 -6.83
C VAL A 163 21.20 -25.42 -6.71
N GLU A 164 21.16 -26.22 -5.65
CA GLU A 164 22.04 -27.39 -5.54
C GLU A 164 21.30 -28.64 -5.97
N ILE A 165 21.82 -29.32 -6.99
CA ILE A 165 21.32 -30.62 -7.41
C ILE A 165 22.16 -31.69 -6.73
N ILE A 166 21.50 -32.52 -5.91
CA ILE A 166 22.10 -33.70 -5.29
C ILE A 166 21.61 -34.93 -6.06
N LEU A 167 22.51 -35.53 -6.83
CA LEU A 167 22.21 -36.68 -7.67
C LEU A 167 22.76 -37.99 -7.07
N ASP A 168 21.86 -38.95 -6.91
CA ASP A 168 22.20 -40.32 -6.57
C ASP A 168 23.00 -40.99 -7.70
N ALA A 169 24.20 -41.46 -7.38
CA ALA A 169 25.06 -42.25 -8.27
C ALA A 169 25.41 -43.62 -7.64
N SER A 170 24.53 -44.14 -6.80
CA SER A 170 24.60 -45.53 -6.31
C SER A 170 24.39 -46.54 -7.44
N GLY A 171 24.68 -47.82 -7.16
CA GLY A 171 24.60 -48.89 -8.15
C GLY A 171 23.19 -49.13 -8.71
N SER A 172 22.14 -48.84 -7.95
CA SER A 172 20.73 -49.00 -8.39
C SER A 172 20.39 -48.10 -9.58
N MET A 173 21.04 -46.94 -9.69
CA MET A 173 20.88 -46.01 -10.83
C MET A 173 21.44 -46.57 -12.16
N ALA A 174 22.12 -47.72 -12.15
CA ALA A 174 22.49 -48.47 -13.36
C ALA A 174 21.33 -49.32 -13.92
N ALA A 175 20.24 -49.49 -13.17
CA ALA A 175 19.07 -50.24 -13.61
C ALA A 175 18.31 -49.51 -14.74
N GLN A 176 17.44 -50.24 -15.42
CA GLN A 176 16.54 -49.65 -16.41
C GLN A 176 15.21 -49.24 -15.77
N ALA A 177 14.72 -48.06 -16.12
CA ALA A 177 13.35 -47.61 -15.88
C ALA A 177 12.79 -47.06 -17.19
N GLY A 178 11.56 -47.43 -17.57
CA GLY A 178 10.93 -46.94 -18.81
C GLY A 178 11.70 -47.24 -20.11
N GLY A 179 12.60 -48.25 -20.12
CA GLY A 179 13.40 -48.62 -21.29
C GLY A 179 14.72 -47.86 -21.46
N LYS A 180 15.10 -47.01 -20.51
CA LYS A 180 16.38 -46.28 -20.45
C LYS A 180 17.08 -46.53 -19.12
N VAL A 181 18.41 -46.38 -19.08
CA VAL A 181 19.15 -46.45 -17.81
C VAL A 181 18.76 -45.27 -16.93
N LYS A 182 18.50 -45.52 -15.64
CA LYS A 182 18.01 -44.49 -14.71
C LYS A 182 18.96 -43.27 -14.67
N MET A 183 20.26 -43.51 -14.52
CA MET A 183 21.28 -42.46 -14.55
C MET A 183 21.22 -41.59 -15.82
N ASP A 184 21.01 -42.19 -16.99
CA ASP A 184 20.96 -41.43 -18.25
C ASP A 184 19.70 -40.57 -18.33
N ALA A 185 18.55 -41.09 -17.87
CA ALA A 185 17.32 -40.31 -17.77
C ALA A 185 17.45 -39.13 -16.78
N ALA A 186 18.12 -39.36 -15.65
CA ALA A 186 18.38 -38.32 -14.65
C ALA A 186 19.27 -37.21 -15.22
N LYS A 187 20.36 -37.57 -15.91
CA LYS A 187 21.26 -36.60 -16.56
C LYS A 187 20.54 -35.73 -17.58
N ASP A 188 19.78 -36.34 -18.49
CA ASP A 188 19.10 -35.58 -19.56
C ASP A 188 18.04 -34.62 -19.00
N SER A 189 17.34 -35.05 -17.95
CA SER A 189 16.33 -34.22 -17.30
C SER A 189 16.97 -33.08 -16.50
N ILE A 190 18.08 -33.35 -15.80
CA ILE A 190 18.85 -32.31 -15.10
C ILE A 190 19.40 -31.29 -16.10
N ILE A 191 19.97 -31.71 -17.24
CA ILE A 191 20.46 -30.77 -18.27
C ILE A 191 19.31 -29.88 -18.76
N SER A 192 18.18 -30.48 -19.12
CA SER A 192 17.00 -29.74 -19.57
C SER A 192 16.53 -28.74 -18.51
N PHE A 193 16.61 -29.09 -17.23
CA PHE A 193 16.23 -28.23 -16.12
C PHE A 193 17.16 -27.03 -15.98
N VAL A 194 18.48 -27.26 -15.86
CA VAL A 194 19.44 -26.19 -15.65
C VAL A 194 19.57 -25.25 -16.85
N ASP A 195 19.33 -25.75 -18.07
CA ASP A 195 19.27 -24.95 -19.30
C ASP A 195 18.13 -23.91 -19.30
N GLN A 196 17.12 -24.07 -18.44
CA GLN A 196 15.95 -23.20 -18.36
C GLN A 196 15.92 -22.35 -17.09
N LEU A 197 16.90 -22.48 -16.19
CA LEU A 197 17.03 -21.60 -15.05
C LEU A 197 17.32 -20.16 -15.51
N PRO A 198 16.94 -19.14 -14.71
CA PRO A 198 17.33 -17.75 -14.95
C PRO A 198 18.85 -17.61 -15.17
N GLU A 199 19.28 -16.69 -16.05
CA GLU A 199 20.71 -16.50 -16.39
C GLU A 199 21.60 -16.21 -15.17
N ASP A 200 21.01 -15.67 -14.13
CA ASP A 200 21.61 -15.24 -12.86
C ASP A 200 21.54 -16.29 -11.74
N ALA A 201 20.82 -17.40 -11.95
CA ALA A 201 20.77 -18.46 -10.97
C ALA A 201 22.15 -19.13 -10.83
N LYS A 202 22.61 -19.29 -9.59
CA LYS A 202 23.79 -20.12 -9.32
C LYS A 202 23.35 -21.56 -9.18
N VAL A 203 24.10 -22.46 -9.82
CA VAL A 203 23.83 -23.89 -9.78
C VAL A 203 25.07 -24.64 -9.30
N SER A 204 24.84 -25.67 -8.50
CA SER A 204 25.86 -26.66 -8.14
C SER A 204 25.36 -28.08 -8.41
N LEU A 205 26.29 -29.00 -8.62
CA LEU A 205 26.00 -30.42 -8.77
C LEU A 205 26.86 -31.22 -7.82
N ARG A 206 26.19 -31.84 -6.85
CA ARG A 206 26.75 -32.80 -5.92
C ARG A 206 26.28 -34.20 -6.28
N ILE A 207 27.19 -35.17 -6.19
CA ILE A 207 26.87 -36.59 -6.37
C ILE A 207 27.26 -37.38 -5.13
N TYR A 208 26.57 -38.48 -4.87
CA TYR A 208 26.95 -39.43 -3.83
C TYR A 208 26.89 -40.87 -4.34
N GLY A 209 27.51 -41.79 -3.62
CA GLY A 209 27.44 -43.23 -3.95
C GLY A 209 28.22 -43.69 -5.19
N HIS A 210 28.99 -42.80 -5.83
CA HIS A 210 29.74 -43.08 -7.05
C HIS A 210 31.06 -43.86 -6.84
N LYS A 211 31.47 -44.15 -5.60
CA LYS A 211 32.72 -44.89 -5.28
C LYS A 211 32.45 -46.28 -4.75
N GLY A 212 33.37 -47.19 -5.07
CA GLY A 212 33.32 -48.60 -4.67
C GLY A 212 32.41 -49.43 -5.58
N THR A 213 31.81 -50.45 -5.00
CA THR A 213 30.81 -51.31 -5.64
C THR A 213 29.62 -51.49 -4.71
N GLY A 214 28.52 -52.07 -5.19
CA GLY A 214 27.39 -52.50 -4.36
C GLY A 214 27.70 -53.65 -3.38
N ASN A 215 28.96 -54.10 -3.29
CA ASN A 215 29.36 -55.14 -2.34
C ASN A 215 29.60 -54.58 -0.94
N ASN A 216 29.31 -55.37 0.10
CA ASN A 216 29.54 -54.99 1.50
C ASN A 216 31.00 -54.62 1.82
N ALA A 217 31.96 -55.20 1.11
CA ALA A 217 33.38 -54.89 1.29
C ALA A 217 33.71 -53.41 1.01
N ASP A 218 32.99 -52.78 0.08
CA ASP A 218 33.17 -51.39 -0.30
C ASP A 218 32.16 -50.45 0.39
N LYS A 219 31.25 -50.98 1.21
CA LYS A 219 30.21 -50.18 1.89
C LYS A 219 30.82 -49.02 2.69
N ALA A 220 31.89 -49.28 3.44
CA ALA A 220 32.57 -48.25 4.21
C ALA A 220 33.23 -47.16 3.35
N LEU A 221 33.69 -47.49 2.14
CA LEU A 221 34.23 -46.53 1.18
C LEU A 221 33.10 -45.70 0.57
N SER A 222 32.04 -46.38 0.14
CA SER A 222 30.91 -45.74 -0.54
C SER A 222 30.09 -44.83 0.38
N CYS A 223 29.86 -45.25 1.63
CA CYS A 223 29.20 -44.45 2.65
C CYS A 223 30.00 -43.21 3.11
N LYS A 224 31.23 -43.03 2.61
CA LYS A 224 32.05 -41.82 2.83
C LYS A 224 32.24 -41.02 1.54
N SER A 225 31.48 -41.33 0.50
CA SER A 225 31.65 -40.78 -0.83
C SER A 225 30.53 -39.81 -1.20
N SER A 226 30.83 -38.53 -1.12
CA SER A 226 30.05 -37.43 -1.68
C SER A 226 31.02 -36.44 -2.31
N GLU A 227 30.71 -35.92 -3.49
CA GLU A 227 31.61 -35.07 -4.27
C GLU A 227 30.84 -33.96 -4.98
N LEU A 228 31.33 -32.73 -4.84
CA LEU A 228 30.86 -31.56 -5.59
C LEU A 228 31.57 -31.56 -6.95
N VAL A 229 30.87 -32.01 -7.98
CA VAL A 229 31.44 -32.16 -9.33
C VAL A 229 31.27 -30.91 -10.20
N TYR A 230 30.34 -30.05 -9.82
CA TYR A 230 30.19 -28.70 -10.36
C TYR A 230 29.97 -27.73 -9.17
N PRO A 231 30.86 -26.76 -8.93
CA PRO A 231 30.75 -25.85 -7.80
C PRO A 231 29.57 -24.88 -7.98
N MET A 232 29.09 -24.28 -6.89
CA MET A 232 28.04 -23.25 -6.95
C MET A 232 28.53 -22.03 -7.73
N THR A 233 28.09 -21.90 -8.98
CA THR A 233 28.47 -20.83 -9.91
C THR A 233 27.36 -20.58 -10.93
N SER A 234 27.41 -19.46 -11.63
CA SER A 234 26.50 -19.17 -12.75
C SER A 234 26.60 -20.28 -13.80
N TYR A 235 25.46 -20.69 -14.33
CA TYR A 235 25.37 -21.86 -15.21
C TYR A 235 26.23 -21.72 -16.46
N ASN A 236 27.00 -22.77 -16.75
CA ASN A 236 27.76 -22.91 -17.99
C ASN A 236 27.51 -24.28 -18.59
N GLN A 237 26.76 -24.31 -19.69
CA GLN A 237 26.29 -25.54 -20.32
C GLN A 237 27.40 -26.56 -20.59
N ALA A 238 28.52 -26.15 -21.19
CA ALA A 238 29.61 -27.05 -21.52
C ALA A 238 30.27 -27.67 -20.27
N ASN A 239 30.62 -26.84 -19.27
CA ASN A 239 31.27 -27.30 -18.05
C ASN A 239 30.34 -28.19 -17.21
N PHE A 240 29.05 -27.85 -17.15
CA PHE A 240 28.06 -28.60 -16.41
C PHE A 240 27.79 -29.97 -17.06
N GLN A 241 27.65 -30.00 -18.39
CA GLN A 241 27.51 -31.24 -19.15
C GLN A 241 28.74 -32.15 -18.99
N ASP A 242 29.96 -31.58 -19.01
CA ASP A 242 31.18 -32.34 -18.77
C ASP A 242 31.27 -32.92 -17.35
N ALA A 243 30.74 -32.22 -16.34
CA ALA A 243 30.65 -32.72 -14.98
C ALA A 243 29.67 -33.91 -14.91
N LEU A 244 28.46 -33.76 -15.46
CA LEU A 244 27.45 -34.83 -15.50
C LEU A 244 27.91 -36.07 -16.27
N ASN A 245 28.59 -35.90 -17.41
CA ASN A 245 29.05 -37.01 -18.24
C ASN A 245 30.02 -37.95 -17.50
N LYS A 246 30.77 -37.42 -16.52
CA LYS A 246 31.72 -38.21 -15.72
C LYS A 246 31.05 -39.05 -14.63
N VAL A 247 29.80 -38.75 -14.27
CA VAL A 247 29.06 -39.45 -13.22
C VAL A 247 28.73 -40.87 -13.67
N LYS A 248 29.08 -41.88 -12.85
CA LYS A 248 28.79 -43.29 -13.10
C LYS A 248 28.19 -43.94 -11.86
N PRO A 249 27.12 -44.75 -12.02
CA PRO A 249 26.50 -45.46 -10.92
C PRO A 249 27.41 -46.60 -10.43
N ALA A 250 27.59 -46.76 -9.10
CA ALA A 250 28.48 -47.82 -8.59
C ALA A 250 28.14 -48.38 -7.21
N GLY A 251 28.07 -47.52 -6.20
CA GLY A 251 28.16 -47.90 -4.79
C GLY A 251 26.84 -47.86 -4.03
N TRP A 252 26.91 -47.42 -2.78
CA TRP A 252 25.83 -47.35 -1.79
C TRP A 252 25.29 -45.92 -1.68
N THR A 253 24.18 -45.74 -0.95
CA THR A 253 23.38 -44.51 -0.92
C THR A 253 23.53 -43.80 0.43
N PRO A 254 24.53 -42.91 0.63
CA PRO A 254 24.68 -42.13 1.87
C PRO A 254 23.97 -40.76 1.77
N ILE A 255 22.64 -40.74 1.92
CA ILE A 255 21.85 -39.50 1.76
C ILE A 255 22.19 -38.49 2.86
N GLU A 256 22.37 -38.94 4.10
CA GLU A 256 22.72 -38.04 5.22
C GLU A 256 24.03 -37.29 4.94
N LEU A 257 25.04 -38.01 4.43
CA LEU A 257 26.31 -37.42 4.05
C LEU A 257 26.13 -36.38 2.94
N ALA A 258 25.32 -36.66 1.94
CA ALA A 258 25.10 -35.74 0.83
C ALA A 258 24.47 -34.43 1.30
N ILE A 259 23.45 -34.49 2.16
CA ILE A 259 22.80 -33.32 2.76
C ILE A 259 23.78 -32.55 3.66
N ASN A 260 24.58 -33.25 4.46
CA ASN A 260 25.59 -32.63 5.32
C ASN A 260 26.71 -31.94 4.54
N GLU A 261 27.07 -32.45 3.36
CA GLU A 261 28.04 -31.77 2.49
C GLU A 261 27.41 -30.62 1.70
N ALA A 262 26.14 -30.72 1.29
CA ALA A 262 25.39 -29.60 0.69
C ALA A 262 25.29 -28.40 1.64
N LYS A 263 25.16 -28.65 2.95
CA LYS A 263 25.29 -27.61 3.98
C LYS A 263 26.60 -26.81 3.88
N LYS A 264 27.71 -27.46 3.53
CA LYS A 264 29.01 -26.80 3.37
C LYS A 264 29.10 -26.04 2.06
N ASP A 265 28.52 -26.58 1.00
CA ASP A 265 28.48 -25.90 -0.30
C ASP A 265 27.65 -24.62 -0.22
N LEU A 266 26.57 -24.66 0.54
CA LEU A 266 25.66 -23.56 0.76
C LEU A 266 26.05 -22.63 1.91
N GLU A 267 27.16 -22.88 2.62
CA GLU A 267 27.50 -22.17 3.88
C GLU A 267 27.62 -20.65 3.73
N LYS A 268 27.96 -20.19 2.52
CA LYS A 268 28.13 -18.76 2.18
C LYS A 268 26.84 -18.09 1.76
N PHE A 269 25.78 -18.86 1.53
CA PHE A 269 24.51 -18.42 0.98
C PHE A 269 23.49 -18.36 2.11
N ASP A 270 23.63 -17.35 2.97
CA ASP A 270 22.74 -17.17 4.12
C ASP A 270 21.28 -17.03 3.66
N GLY A 271 20.41 -17.86 4.23
CA GLY A 271 19.00 -17.93 3.96
C GLY A 271 18.28 -16.63 4.27
N ALA A 272 18.83 -15.65 4.99
CA ALA A 272 18.25 -14.32 5.14
C ALA A 272 18.28 -13.50 3.83
N SER A 273 19.26 -13.76 2.97
CA SER A 273 19.49 -13.04 1.69
C SER A 273 19.41 -13.94 0.46
N ASN A 274 19.30 -15.26 0.63
CA ASN A 274 19.33 -16.24 -0.45
C ASN A 274 18.10 -17.15 -0.39
N THR A 275 17.51 -17.42 -1.55
CA THR A 275 16.62 -18.56 -1.76
C THR A 275 17.49 -19.75 -2.12
N ASN A 276 17.71 -20.65 -1.17
CA ASN A 276 18.45 -21.87 -1.39
C ASN A 276 17.47 -23.01 -1.64
N ILE A 277 17.61 -23.67 -2.79
CA ILE A 277 16.80 -24.83 -3.16
C ILE A 277 17.73 -26.00 -3.41
N ILE A 278 17.41 -27.13 -2.79
CA ILE A 278 18.10 -28.39 -3.05
C ILE A 278 17.13 -29.29 -3.81
N TYR A 279 17.59 -29.84 -4.93
CA TYR A 279 16.91 -30.94 -5.62
C TYR A 279 17.63 -32.25 -5.33
N LEU A 280 17.03 -33.07 -4.46
CA LEU A 280 17.50 -34.42 -4.20
C LEU A 280 16.87 -35.39 -5.19
N VAL A 281 17.67 -35.95 -6.10
CA VAL A 281 17.24 -36.97 -7.07
C VAL A 281 17.77 -38.32 -6.61
N SER A 282 16.88 -39.21 -6.15
CA SER A 282 17.27 -40.53 -5.63
C SER A 282 16.30 -41.64 -6.05
N ASP A 283 16.83 -42.85 -6.26
CA ASP A 283 16.05 -44.03 -6.62
C ASP A 283 15.78 -45.00 -5.45
N GLY A 284 16.13 -44.64 -4.21
CA GLY A 284 16.08 -45.57 -3.08
C GLY A 284 16.15 -44.96 -1.68
N VAL A 285 16.04 -45.84 -0.69
CA VAL A 285 16.32 -45.54 0.72
C VAL A 285 17.82 -45.35 0.93
N SER A 286 18.20 -44.57 1.93
CA SER A 286 19.58 -44.54 2.40
C SER A 286 20.01 -45.93 2.87
N THR A 287 21.14 -46.41 2.36
CA THR A 287 21.63 -47.78 2.61
C THR A 287 22.86 -47.82 3.52
N CYS A 288 23.24 -46.66 4.04
CA CYS A 288 24.26 -46.48 5.07
C CYS A 288 23.61 -46.38 6.45
N ASP A 289 24.37 -46.62 7.53
CA ASP A 289 23.84 -46.53 8.90
C ASP A 289 23.70 -45.03 9.29
N ASP A 290 22.70 -44.35 8.74
CA ASP A 290 22.53 -42.90 8.76
C ASP A 290 21.06 -42.44 8.95
N ASP A 291 20.84 -41.14 9.17
CA ASP A 291 19.53 -40.51 9.43
C ASP A 291 19.34 -39.25 8.56
N PRO A 292 18.92 -39.42 7.28
CA PRO A 292 18.83 -38.32 6.34
C PRO A 292 17.71 -37.32 6.65
N VAL A 293 16.64 -37.76 7.33
CA VAL A 293 15.53 -36.86 7.74
C VAL A 293 16.03 -35.89 8.81
N LYS A 294 16.81 -36.39 9.77
CA LYS A 294 17.44 -35.54 10.77
C LYS A 294 18.42 -34.55 10.14
N ALA A 295 19.27 -34.99 9.22
CA ALA A 295 20.20 -34.08 8.53
C ALA A 295 19.46 -33.01 7.71
N ALA A 296 18.37 -33.37 7.03
CA ALA A 296 17.52 -32.42 6.30
C ALA A 296 16.96 -31.35 7.23
N LYS A 297 16.43 -31.77 8.39
CA LYS A 297 15.89 -30.86 9.40
C LYS A 297 16.97 -29.93 9.97
N GLU A 298 18.14 -30.46 10.30
CA GLU A 298 19.29 -29.67 10.79
C GLU A 298 19.84 -28.68 9.76
N LEU A 299 19.71 -28.99 8.47
CA LEU A 299 20.06 -28.07 7.39
C LEU A 299 18.98 -26.98 7.23
N TYR A 300 17.70 -27.34 7.26
CA TYR A 300 16.60 -26.36 7.20
C TYR A 300 16.60 -25.40 8.39
N ASP A 301 16.89 -25.90 9.59
CA ASP A 301 16.97 -25.08 10.81
C ASP A 301 18.29 -24.28 10.91
N SER A 302 19.22 -24.44 9.96
CA SER A 302 20.44 -23.63 9.89
C SER A 302 20.15 -22.24 9.31
N ASN A 303 21.15 -21.35 9.36
CA ASN A 303 21.02 -20.02 8.73
C ASN A 303 20.84 -20.08 7.21
N ILE A 304 21.11 -21.21 6.55
CA ILE A 304 20.92 -21.42 5.11
C ILE A 304 19.42 -21.61 4.78
N SER A 305 18.68 -22.25 5.68
CA SER A 305 17.27 -22.65 5.53
C SER A 305 16.84 -23.06 4.11
N PRO A 306 17.51 -24.03 3.47
CA PRO A 306 17.17 -24.40 2.10
C PRO A 306 15.91 -25.27 2.06
N ILE A 307 15.09 -25.06 1.04
CA ILE A 307 13.95 -25.94 0.75
C ILE A 307 14.49 -27.16 -0.03
N ILE A 308 14.28 -28.37 0.48
CA ILE A 308 14.70 -29.61 -0.19
C ILE A 308 13.51 -30.21 -0.94
N ASN A 309 13.51 -30.03 -2.26
CA ASN A 309 12.61 -30.73 -3.16
C ASN A 309 13.19 -32.11 -3.47
N VAL A 310 12.37 -33.15 -3.34
CA VAL A 310 12.82 -34.54 -3.47
C VAL A 310 12.13 -35.19 -4.64
N ILE A 311 12.92 -35.71 -5.57
CA ILE A 311 12.45 -36.45 -6.73
C ILE A 311 12.83 -37.92 -6.54
N GLY A 312 11.83 -38.73 -6.24
CA GLY A 312 11.97 -40.18 -6.12
C GLY A 312 11.83 -40.84 -7.48
N PHE A 313 12.91 -41.41 -7.99
CA PHE A 313 12.92 -42.05 -9.31
C PHE A 313 12.77 -43.57 -9.24
N ASP A 314 11.60 -44.10 -9.61
CA ASP A 314 11.31 -45.54 -9.61
C ASP A 314 11.67 -46.21 -8.25
N VAL A 315 11.16 -45.60 -7.17
CA VAL A 315 11.44 -45.97 -5.77
C VAL A 315 10.38 -46.93 -5.23
N ASP A 316 10.81 -47.87 -4.39
CA ASP A 316 9.93 -48.74 -3.61
C ASP A 316 9.20 -47.98 -2.47
N SER A 317 8.26 -48.66 -1.80
CA SER A 317 7.42 -48.03 -0.77
C SER A 317 8.20 -47.61 0.48
N GLU A 318 9.31 -48.26 0.80
CA GLU A 318 10.12 -47.94 1.98
C GLU A 318 10.96 -46.69 1.72
N GLY A 319 11.68 -46.64 0.59
CA GLY A 319 12.43 -45.47 0.16
C GLY A 319 11.52 -44.26 -0.05
N GLN A 320 10.34 -44.45 -0.65
CA GLN A 320 9.37 -43.37 -0.84
C GLN A 320 8.98 -42.67 0.46
N ASN A 321 8.74 -43.43 1.55
CA ASN A 321 8.40 -42.85 2.84
C ASN A 321 9.55 -42.05 3.45
N GLN A 322 10.79 -42.49 3.26
CA GLN A 322 11.96 -41.74 3.74
C GLN A 322 12.14 -40.44 2.97
N LEU A 323 12.02 -40.49 1.63
CA LEU A 323 12.13 -39.33 0.75
C LEU A 323 11.03 -38.28 0.99
N ILE A 324 9.80 -38.72 1.26
CA ILE A 324 8.70 -37.82 1.67
C ILE A 324 9.06 -37.09 2.96
N LYS A 325 9.54 -37.81 3.97
CA LYS A 325 9.92 -37.20 5.26
C LYS A 325 11.06 -36.19 5.14
N ILE A 326 11.99 -36.40 4.20
CA ILE A 326 13.05 -35.43 3.91
C ILE A 326 12.44 -34.13 3.38
N ALA A 327 11.56 -34.22 2.36
CA ALA A 327 10.89 -33.05 1.79
C ALA A 327 10.03 -32.31 2.85
N GLU A 328 9.21 -33.05 3.60
CA GLU A 328 8.37 -32.51 4.67
C GLU A 328 9.19 -31.82 5.79
N ALA A 329 10.38 -32.34 6.11
CA ALA A 329 11.24 -31.75 7.13
C ALA A 329 11.75 -30.35 6.76
N THR A 330 11.69 -29.98 5.47
CA THR A 330 12.23 -28.73 4.93
C THR A 330 11.19 -27.91 4.17
N ASP A 331 9.90 -28.16 4.41
CA ASP A 331 8.77 -27.57 3.67
C ASP A 331 8.87 -27.70 2.14
N GLY A 332 9.62 -28.70 1.67
CA GLY A 332 9.80 -29.02 0.27
C GLY A 332 8.75 -29.99 -0.25
N ILE A 333 8.76 -30.20 -1.55
CA ILE A 333 7.82 -31.12 -2.21
C ILE A 333 8.49 -32.45 -2.53
N TYR A 334 7.79 -33.55 -2.29
CA TYR A 334 8.18 -34.87 -2.79
C TYR A 334 7.39 -35.19 -4.05
N GLN A 335 8.07 -35.67 -5.07
CA GLN A 335 7.46 -36.15 -6.29
C GLN A 335 8.04 -37.48 -6.72
N LYS A 336 7.14 -38.42 -7.04
CA LYS A 336 7.50 -39.70 -7.61
C LYS A 336 7.45 -39.61 -9.12
N VAL A 337 8.53 -40.03 -9.77
CA VAL A 337 8.63 -40.13 -11.22
C VAL A 337 9.03 -41.54 -11.61
N ASN A 338 8.42 -42.07 -12.67
CA ASN A 338 8.63 -43.45 -13.12
C ASN A 338 9.46 -43.54 -14.41
N ASP A 339 9.59 -42.41 -15.13
CA ASP A 339 10.34 -42.32 -16.36
C ASP A 339 10.93 -40.91 -16.59
N GLU A 340 11.73 -40.78 -17.66
CA GLU A 340 12.37 -39.53 -18.08
C GLU A 340 11.37 -38.41 -18.39
N SER A 341 10.21 -38.73 -18.98
CA SER A 341 9.24 -37.71 -19.35
C SER A 341 8.59 -37.10 -18.11
N GLU A 342 8.26 -37.91 -17.10
CA GLU A 342 7.75 -37.45 -15.82
C GLU A 342 8.80 -36.62 -15.07
N LEU A 343 10.06 -37.08 -15.05
CA LEU A 343 11.17 -36.35 -14.43
C LEU A 343 11.40 -34.99 -15.10
N LYS A 344 11.42 -34.95 -16.44
CA LYS A 344 11.55 -33.71 -17.21
C LYS A 344 10.36 -32.77 -16.99
N ASN A 345 9.14 -33.28 -16.96
CA ASN A 345 7.95 -32.45 -16.73
C ASN A 345 7.95 -31.84 -15.33
N GLU A 346 8.35 -32.60 -14.31
CA GLU A 346 8.40 -32.07 -12.95
C GLU A 346 9.48 -31.00 -12.81
N LEU A 347 10.64 -31.23 -13.43
CA LEU A 347 11.69 -30.23 -13.46
C LEU A 347 11.30 -28.98 -14.29
N ASN A 348 10.47 -29.13 -15.32
CA ASN A 348 9.99 -28.00 -16.12
C ASN A 348 8.95 -27.12 -15.42
N LYS A 349 8.13 -27.66 -14.50
CA LYS A 349 7.19 -26.84 -13.69
C LYS A 349 7.90 -25.78 -12.85
N ILE A 350 9.19 -25.95 -12.61
CA ILE A 350 10.02 -24.99 -11.88
C ILE A 350 10.34 -23.77 -12.76
N ASN A 351 10.34 -23.90 -14.08
CA ASN A 351 10.53 -22.76 -14.99
C ASN A 351 9.29 -21.86 -15.05
N GLU A 352 8.10 -22.42 -14.76
CA GLU A 352 6.90 -21.62 -14.54
C GLU A 352 7.06 -20.67 -13.33
N LEU A 353 7.91 -20.99 -12.34
CA LEU A 353 8.24 -20.09 -11.23
C LEU A 353 9.13 -18.92 -11.68
N ALA A 354 10.06 -19.15 -12.60
CA ALA A 354 10.90 -18.09 -13.19
C ALA A 354 10.08 -17.15 -14.10
N GLU A 355 9.20 -17.70 -14.95
CA GLU A 355 8.25 -16.90 -15.73
C GLU A 355 7.25 -16.16 -14.83
N ALA A 356 6.82 -16.78 -13.73
CA ALA A 356 6.00 -16.13 -12.71
C ALA A 356 6.74 -14.98 -12.02
N TRP A 357 8.07 -15.06 -11.87
CA TRP A 357 8.90 -13.99 -11.30
C TRP A 357 8.99 -12.77 -12.22
N GLU A 358 9.22 -12.97 -13.51
CA GLU A 358 9.19 -11.88 -14.51
C GLU A 358 7.79 -11.25 -14.60
N SER A 359 6.75 -12.09 -14.60
CA SER A 359 5.35 -11.64 -14.58
C SER A 359 5.04 -10.85 -13.31
N TRP A 360 5.55 -11.29 -12.16
CA TRP A 360 5.42 -10.60 -10.88
C TRP A 360 6.06 -9.21 -10.92
N LYS A 361 7.28 -9.06 -11.46
CA LYS A 361 7.90 -7.74 -11.61
C LYS A 361 7.02 -6.82 -12.43
N LYS A 362 6.59 -7.28 -13.61
CA LYS A 362 5.76 -6.48 -14.52
C LYS A 362 4.43 -6.07 -13.87
N GLN A 363 3.79 -6.97 -13.13
CA GLN A 363 2.57 -6.65 -12.39
C GLN A 363 2.84 -5.66 -11.26
N SER A 364 3.96 -5.81 -10.54
CA SER A 364 4.36 -4.90 -9.46
C SER A 364 4.64 -3.49 -10.00
N GLU A 365 5.32 -3.36 -11.14
CA GLU A 365 5.52 -2.06 -11.82
C GLU A 365 4.19 -1.41 -12.20
N GLN A 366 3.26 -2.18 -12.76
CA GLN A 366 1.93 -1.68 -13.13
C GLN A 366 1.14 -1.19 -11.90
N GLN A 367 1.24 -1.89 -10.77
CA GLN A 367 0.60 -1.47 -9.52
C GLN A 367 1.22 -0.17 -8.99
N LEU A 368 2.55 -0.02 -9.05
CA LEU A 368 3.22 1.23 -8.65
C LEU A 368 2.81 2.40 -9.53
N GLU A 369 2.71 2.21 -10.85
CA GLU A 369 2.22 3.24 -11.78
C GLU A 369 0.76 3.61 -11.49
N TYR A 370 -0.09 2.61 -11.28
CA TYR A 370 -1.49 2.83 -10.93
C TYR A 370 -1.62 3.65 -9.64
N LYS A 371 -0.84 3.30 -8.60
CA LYS A 371 -0.80 4.03 -7.33
C LYS A 371 -0.32 5.46 -7.51
N LYS A 372 0.75 5.67 -8.30
CA LYS A 372 1.25 7.01 -8.64
C LYS A 372 0.19 7.88 -9.30
N VAL A 373 -0.54 7.32 -10.28
CA VAL A 373 -1.60 8.03 -11.00
C VAL A 373 -2.76 8.36 -10.07
N ASN A 374 -3.20 7.42 -9.23
CA ASN A 374 -4.24 7.67 -8.24
C ASN A 374 -3.84 8.77 -7.25
N ASN A 375 -2.61 8.72 -6.74
CA ASN A 375 -2.09 9.76 -5.85
C ASN A 375 -2.08 11.14 -6.53
N ASN A 376 -1.72 11.22 -7.81
CA ASN A 376 -1.80 12.48 -8.57
C ASN A 376 -3.25 12.98 -8.73
N LEU A 377 -4.22 12.08 -8.88
CA LEU A 377 -5.64 12.44 -8.91
C LEU A 377 -6.12 12.96 -7.55
N ASP A 378 -5.75 12.29 -6.45
CA ASP A 378 -6.06 12.73 -5.09
C ASP A 378 -5.47 14.12 -4.80
N ILE A 379 -4.21 14.36 -5.19
CA ILE A 379 -3.56 15.67 -5.08
C ILE A 379 -4.32 16.71 -5.92
N PHE A 380 -4.68 16.39 -7.16
CA PHE A 380 -5.43 17.30 -8.02
C PHE A 380 -6.79 17.69 -7.42
N VAL A 381 -7.53 16.70 -6.89
CA VAL A 381 -8.83 16.94 -6.25
C VAL A 381 -8.69 17.80 -5.01
N TYR A 382 -7.70 17.50 -4.16
CA TYR A 382 -7.41 18.30 -2.97
C TYR A 382 -7.07 19.76 -3.32
N ILE A 383 -6.08 19.97 -4.19
CA ILE A 383 -5.65 21.32 -4.59
C ILE A 383 -6.77 22.07 -5.29
N GLY A 384 -7.55 21.39 -6.13
CA GLY A 384 -8.71 21.98 -6.80
C GLY A 384 -9.78 22.42 -5.81
N GLY A 385 -10.04 21.61 -4.78
CA GLY A 385 -10.99 21.94 -3.71
C GLY A 385 -10.58 23.16 -2.90
N GLU A 386 -9.34 23.18 -2.39
CA GLU A 386 -8.84 24.32 -1.60
C GLU A 386 -8.77 25.61 -2.46
N SER A 387 -8.33 25.50 -3.72
CA SER A 387 -8.28 26.65 -4.64
C SER A 387 -9.67 27.16 -4.98
N TYR A 388 -10.65 26.26 -5.11
CA TYR A 388 -12.05 26.60 -5.30
C TYR A 388 -12.55 27.39 -4.09
N ASN A 389 -12.34 26.88 -2.87
CA ASN A 389 -12.78 27.55 -1.64
C ASN A 389 -12.16 28.95 -1.52
N ALA A 390 -10.85 29.08 -1.68
CA ALA A 390 -10.16 30.38 -1.64
C ALA A 390 -10.66 31.36 -2.71
N THR A 391 -10.93 30.89 -3.93
CA THR A 391 -11.41 31.76 -5.00
C THR A 391 -12.85 32.21 -4.76
N PHE A 392 -13.72 31.28 -4.37
CA PHE A 392 -15.14 31.57 -4.21
C PHE A 392 -15.43 32.38 -2.94
N GLU A 393 -14.78 32.09 -1.81
CA GLU A 393 -14.86 32.90 -0.60
C GLU A 393 -14.47 34.36 -0.88
N LYS A 394 -13.34 34.57 -1.57
CA LYS A 394 -12.90 35.89 -2.00
C LYS A 394 -13.98 36.61 -2.80
N LEU A 395 -14.49 35.98 -3.85
CA LEU A 395 -15.49 36.57 -4.74
C LEU A 395 -16.80 36.87 -4.02
N GLU A 396 -17.21 35.99 -3.10
CA GLU A 396 -18.40 36.13 -2.28
C GLU A 396 -18.28 37.36 -1.37
N ILE A 397 -17.16 37.51 -0.67
CA ILE A 397 -16.86 38.71 0.13
C ILE A 397 -16.83 39.97 -0.75
N GLU A 398 -16.15 39.95 -1.90
CA GLU A 398 -16.13 41.11 -2.81
C GLU A 398 -17.56 41.52 -3.23
N ASN A 399 -18.41 40.55 -3.58
CA ASN A 399 -19.80 40.80 -3.95
C ASN A 399 -20.64 41.37 -2.81
N ILE A 400 -20.45 40.88 -1.58
CA ILE A 400 -21.13 41.39 -0.38
C ILE A 400 -20.70 42.85 -0.15
N LEU A 401 -19.39 43.13 -0.13
CA LEU A 401 -18.85 44.47 0.08
C LEU A 401 -19.36 45.48 -0.97
N TYR A 402 -19.37 45.11 -2.26
CA TYR A 402 -19.94 45.95 -3.32
C TYR A 402 -21.43 46.23 -3.12
N THR A 403 -22.19 45.25 -2.63
CA THR A 403 -23.62 45.39 -2.36
C THR A 403 -23.88 46.29 -1.17
N LEU A 404 -23.13 46.12 -0.07
CA LEU A 404 -23.23 46.96 1.11
C LEU A 404 -22.85 48.42 0.80
N LYS A 405 -21.80 48.65 -0.01
CA LYS A 405 -21.45 49.99 -0.51
C LYS A 405 -22.55 50.59 -1.40
N ARG A 406 -23.25 49.78 -2.21
CA ARG A 406 -24.35 50.28 -3.08
C ARG A 406 -25.56 50.71 -2.26
N ASN A 407 -25.71 50.17 -1.06
CA ASN A 407 -26.76 50.49 -0.09
C ASN A 407 -26.27 51.41 1.04
N ASP A 408 -25.20 52.17 0.78
CA ASP A 408 -24.67 53.23 1.66
C ASP A 408 -24.25 52.78 3.07
N VAL A 409 -23.94 51.50 3.27
CA VAL A 409 -23.44 50.94 4.55
C VAL A 409 -21.98 51.36 4.84
N MET A 410 -21.23 51.69 3.79
CA MET A 410 -19.82 52.13 3.88
C MET A 410 -19.48 53.10 2.75
N ASP A 411 -18.43 53.91 2.96
CA ASP A 411 -17.89 54.80 1.94
C ASP A 411 -16.92 54.09 0.98
N GLY A 412 -16.39 54.84 0.00
CA GLY A 412 -15.48 54.30 -1.01
C GLY A 412 -14.09 53.97 -0.49
N ASP A 413 -13.60 54.67 0.54
CA ASP A 413 -12.27 54.45 1.10
C ASP A 413 -12.28 53.18 1.96
N ALA A 414 -13.32 53.00 2.78
CA ALA A 414 -13.57 51.78 3.53
C ALA A 414 -13.72 50.56 2.59
N LEU A 415 -14.50 50.69 1.50
CA LEU A 415 -14.61 49.63 0.50
C LEU A 415 -13.24 49.24 -0.07
N ASN A 416 -12.42 50.23 -0.46
CA ASN A 416 -11.10 49.95 -1.03
C ASN A 416 -10.18 49.24 -0.04
N TYR A 417 -10.19 49.65 1.23
CA TYR A 417 -9.44 49.02 2.29
C TYR A 417 -9.85 47.54 2.47
N LEU A 418 -11.14 47.27 2.59
CA LEU A 418 -11.68 45.91 2.79
C LEU A 418 -11.41 45.01 1.57
N LEU A 419 -11.50 45.53 0.35
CA LEU A 419 -11.14 44.79 -0.86
C LEU A 419 -9.65 44.46 -0.92
N ASP A 420 -8.77 45.38 -0.53
CA ASP A 420 -7.33 45.13 -0.47
C ASP A 420 -6.99 44.08 0.59
N ARG A 421 -7.63 44.17 1.76
CA ARG A 421 -7.53 43.18 2.83
C ARG A 421 -7.94 41.79 2.36
N ASN A 422 -9.10 41.70 1.70
CA ASN A 422 -9.63 40.46 1.14
C ASN A 422 -8.69 39.84 0.09
N ARG A 423 -8.15 40.67 -0.80
CA ARG A 423 -7.20 40.22 -1.83
C ARG A 423 -5.91 39.71 -1.23
N THR A 424 -5.36 40.42 -0.24
CA THR A 424 -4.11 40.06 0.42
C THR A 424 -4.25 38.74 1.17
N TYR A 425 -5.34 38.57 1.93
CA TYR A 425 -5.64 37.34 2.66
C TYR A 425 -5.73 36.13 1.72
N HIS A 426 -6.55 36.20 0.67
CA HIS A 426 -6.71 35.08 -0.27
C HIS A 426 -5.50 34.86 -1.19
N ALA A 427 -4.70 35.89 -1.45
CA ALA A 427 -3.43 35.73 -2.16
C ALA A 427 -2.45 34.87 -1.36
N TRP A 428 -2.36 35.08 -0.04
CA TRP A 428 -1.57 34.23 0.85
C TRP A 428 -2.08 32.78 0.85
N ILE A 429 -3.39 32.57 0.98
CA ILE A 429 -3.99 31.21 0.92
C ILE A 429 -3.62 30.51 -0.39
N THR A 430 -3.76 31.21 -1.52
CA THR A 430 -3.42 30.67 -2.85
C THR A 430 -1.93 30.33 -2.96
N GLU A 431 -1.05 31.15 -2.38
CA GLU A 431 0.39 30.88 -2.34
C GLU A 431 0.71 29.61 -1.54
N GLU A 432 0.08 29.43 -0.37
CA GLU A 432 0.25 28.23 0.45
C GLU A 432 -0.27 26.97 -0.26
N ILE A 433 -1.44 27.05 -0.92
CA ILE A 433 -1.98 25.93 -1.72
C ILE A 433 -1.00 25.51 -2.83
N GLU A 434 -0.39 26.46 -3.53
CA GLU A 434 0.61 26.15 -4.56
C GLU A 434 1.90 25.54 -3.94
N LYS A 435 2.31 25.95 -2.74
CA LYS A 435 3.40 25.27 -2.00
C LYS A 435 3.03 23.82 -1.70
N PHE A 436 1.81 23.56 -1.20
CA PHE A 436 1.34 22.20 -0.93
C PHE A 436 1.31 21.33 -2.18
N LYS A 437 0.84 21.86 -3.30
CA LYS A 437 0.82 21.15 -4.58
C LYS A 437 2.23 20.69 -4.97
N VAL A 438 3.22 21.57 -4.89
CA VAL A 438 4.61 21.24 -5.21
C VAL A 438 5.15 20.20 -4.21
N GLU A 439 4.92 20.36 -2.91
CA GLU A 439 5.36 19.43 -1.89
C GLU A 439 4.75 18.03 -2.08
N LEU A 440 3.43 17.95 -2.27
CA LEU A 440 2.70 16.70 -2.46
C LEU A 440 3.12 15.98 -3.76
N GLN A 441 3.31 16.72 -4.86
CA GLN A 441 3.79 16.15 -6.12
C GLN A 441 5.21 15.60 -5.97
N ASN A 442 6.11 16.36 -5.33
CA ASN A 442 7.47 15.89 -5.05
C ASN A 442 7.47 14.65 -4.14
N LEU A 443 6.59 14.62 -3.15
CA LEU A 443 6.44 13.47 -2.25
C LEU A 443 5.97 12.22 -3.00
N ASN A 444 4.98 12.36 -3.89
CA ASN A 444 4.49 11.25 -4.72
C ASN A 444 5.55 10.75 -5.71
N GLU A 445 6.26 11.66 -6.39
CA GLU A 445 7.34 11.30 -7.32
C GLU A 445 8.51 10.61 -6.59
N LYS A 446 8.92 11.14 -5.44
CA LYS A 446 9.96 10.52 -4.61
C LYS A 446 9.54 9.13 -4.15
N SER A 447 8.30 8.97 -3.69
CA SER A 447 7.74 7.68 -3.27
C SER A 447 7.74 6.65 -4.38
N TYR A 448 7.24 7.02 -5.56
CA TYR A 448 7.27 6.14 -6.71
C TYR A 448 8.71 5.76 -7.11
N SER A 449 9.64 6.72 -7.11
CA SER A 449 11.05 6.49 -7.46
C SER A 449 11.73 5.54 -6.48
N GLU A 450 11.53 5.73 -5.17
CA GLU A 450 12.08 4.86 -4.12
C GLU A 450 11.47 3.45 -4.19
N ALA A 451 10.16 3.34 -4.38
CA ALA A 451 9.48 2.04 -4.54
C ALA A 451 9.92 1.31 -5.81
N LYS A 452 10.07 2.02 -6.92
CA LYS A 452 10.60 1.46 -8.17
C LYS A 452 12.06 1.05 -8.03
N LYS A 453 12.88 1.87 -7.40
CA LYS A 453 14.28 1.55 -7.11
C LYS A 453 14.38 0.32 -6.21
N ALA A 454 13.55 0.22 -5.17
CA ALA A 454 13.51 -0.97 -4.31
C ALA A 454 13.01 -2.21 -5.07
N LEU A 455 12.04 -2.08 -5.98
CA LEU A 455 11.59 -3.15 -6.87
C LEU A 455 12.68 -3.57 -7.86
N ASP A 456 13.41 -2.61 -8.42
CA ASP A 456 14.51 -2.85 -9.36
C ASP A 456 15.75 -3.40 -8.65
N GLU A 457 16.08 -2.94 -7.44
CA GLU A 457 17.11 -3.54 -6.59
C GLU A 457 16.71 -4.96 -6.20
N LYS A 458 15.45 -5.17 -5.80
CA LYS A 458 14.88 -6.50 -5.56
C LYS A 458 14.87 -7.36 -6.83
N TYR A 459 14.80 -6.79 -8.02
CA TYR A 459 14.89 -7.57 -9.26
C TYR A 459 16.33 -7.81 -9.71
N GLN A 460 17.20 -6.81 -9.60
CA GLN A 460 18.59 -6.84 -10.05
C GLN A 460 19.49 -7.66 -9.13
N SER A 461 19.25 -7.61 -7.83
CA SER A 461 19.83 -8.58 -6.90
C SER A 461 19.50 -10.01 -7.37
N ASN A 462 18.29 -10.20 -7.88
CA ASN A 462 17.75 -11.42 -8.47
C ASN A 462 18.00 -11.56 -10.00
N THR A 463 18.95 -10.82 -10.63
CA THR A 463 19.29 -10.96 -12.07
C THR A 463 20.77 -10.73 -12.47
N LEU A 464 21.65 -10.30 -11.56
CA LEU A 464 23.08 -10.09 -11.88
C LEU A 464 23.99 -10.56 -10.73
N ASP A 465 24.44 -11.82 -10.80
CA ASP A 465 25.82 -12.26 -10.49
C ASP A 465 26.09 -13.72 -10.93
#